data_AF-A0AB34LAU8-F1
#
_entry.id   AF-A0AB34LAU8-F1
#
_cell.length_a   1.000
_cell.length_b   1.000
_cell.length_c   1.000
_cell.angle_alpha   90.00
_cell.angle_beta   90.00
_cell.angle_gamma   90.00
#
_symmetry.space_group_name_H-M   'P 1'
#
loop_
_entity.id
_entity.type
_entity.pdbx_description
1 polymer ?
#
loop_
_entity_poly.entity_id
_entity_poly.type
_entity_poly.pdbx_seq_one_letter_code
_entity_poly.pdbx_strand_id
1 'polypeptide(L)' 'MKKAIDIEFFDKEMYEKFKILTSKGIQERFVEGTRKRKDISVKKEYWIISDINPVSSVKNSIDVSSNKQSKVNQSKSK' A
#
# COMPACT_ATOMS: atom_id res chain seq x y z
N MET A 1 -13.32 -13.72 -8.08
CA MET A 1 -11.87 -13.44 -8.20
C MET A 1 -11.34 -13.55 -9.62
N LYS A 2 -11.51 -14.68 -10.33
CA LYS A 2 -11.04 -14.83 -11.74
C LYS A 2 -11.36 -13.61 -12.61
N LYS A 3 -12.64 -13.22 -12.69
CA LYS A 3 -13.07 -12.03 -13.46
C LYS A 3 -12.30 -10.74 -13.14
N ALA A 4 -11.93 -10.50 -11.87
CA ALA A 4 -11.22 -9.28 -11.48
C ALA A 4 -9.73 -9.32 -11.87
N ILE A 5 -9.16 -10.51 -12.00
CA ILE A 5 -7.79 -10.72 -12.51
C ILE A 5 -7.82 -10.68 -14.05
N ASP A 6 -8.85 -11.27 -14.67
CA ASP A 6 -9.02 -11.33 -16.13
C ASP A 6 -9.22 -9.94 -16.76
N ILE A 7 -9.86 -9.01 -16.04
CA ILE A 7 -10.00 -7.60 -16.45
C ILE A 7 -8.86 -6.71 -15.94
N GLU A 8 -7.77 -7.30 -15.42
CA GLU A 8 -6.59 -6.60 -14.90
C GLU A 8 -6.87 -5.60 -13.76
N PHE A 9 -8.01 -5.75 -13.07
CA PHE A 9 -8.32 -4.93 -11.90
C PHE A 9 -7.34 -5.22 -10.75
N PHE A 10 -6.96 -6.49 -10.61
CA PHE A 10 -5.86 -6.94 -9.76
C PHE A 10 -4.71 -7.48 -10.61
N ASP A 11 -3.50 -7.22 -10.14
CA ASP A 11 -2.28 -7.80 -10.67
C ASP A 11 -2.28 -9.32 -10.45
N LYS A 12 -2.17 -10.04 -11.56
CA LYS A 12 -2.22 -11.49 -11.59
C LYS A 12 -1.06 -12.11 -10.80
N GLU A 13 0.15 -11.57 -10.98
CA GLU A 13 1.35 -12.12 -10.38
C GLU A 13 1.32 -11.97 -8.85
N MET A 14 0.90 -10.80 -8.36
CA MET A 14 0.75 -10.55 -6.93
C MET A 14 -0.30 -11.46 -6.28
N TYR A 15 -1.41 -11.72 -6.96
CA TYR A 15 -2.42 -12.63 -6.45
C TYR A 15 -1.98 -14.10 -6.50
N GLU A 16 -1.33 -14.51 -7.59
CA GLU A 16 -0.89 -15.90 -7.76
C GLU A 16 0.22 -16.26 -6.77
N LYS A 17 1.26 -15.43 -6.68
CA LYS A 17 2.44 -15.68 -5.82
C LYS A 17 2.22 -15.35 -4.35
N PHE A 18 1.58 -14.23 -4.06
CA PHE A 18 1.50 -13.69 -2.69
C PHE A 18 0.08 -13.62 -2.12
N LYS A 19 -0.94 -13.94 -2.94
CA LYS A 19 -2.37 -13.79 -2.58
C LYS A 19 -2.74 -12.36 -2.21
N ILE A 20 -2.02 -11.38 -2.75
CA ILE A 20 -2.26 -9.95 -2.53
C ILE A 20 -3.21 -9.41 -3.59
N LEU A 21 -4.22 -8.65 -3.15
CA LEU A 21 -5.17 -7.94 -4.01
C LEU A 21 -4.69 -6.51 -4.24
N THR A 22 -3.79 -6.33 -5.20
CA THR A 22 -3.24 -5.03 -5.54
C THR A 22 -3.12 -4.90 -7.05
N SER A 23 -2.94 -3.69 -7.54
CA SER A 23 -2.65 -3.38 -8.94
C SER A 23 -1.99 -2.02 -9.01
N LYS A 24 -1.41 -1.69 -10.17
CA LYS A 24 -0.80 -0.37 -10.40
C LYS A 24 -1.75 0.78 -10.00
N GLY A 25 -2.98 0.77 -10.50
CA GLY A 25 -3.96 1.83 -10.21
C GLY A 25 -4.40 1.89 -8.73
N ILE A 26 -4.39 0.77 -8.01
CA ILE A 26 -4.66 0.76 -6.56
C ILE A 26 -3.50 1.42 -5.80
N GLN A 27 -2.25 1.08 -6.15
CA GLN A 27 -1.06 1.62 -5.49
C GLN A 27 -0.87 3.13 -5.77
N GLU A 28 -1.14 3.58 -6.99
CA GLU A 28 -1.14 5.02 -7.35
C GLU A 28 -2.16 5.82 -6.53
N ARG A 29 -3.39 5.31 -6.41
CA ARG A 29 -4.43 5.95 -5.58
C ARG A 29 -4.07 5.95 -4.10
N PHE A 30 -3.43 4.89 -3.62
CA PHE A 30 -2.92 4.86 -2.26
C PHE A 30 -1.89 5.97 -2.04
N VAL A 31 -0.95 6.17 -2.96
CA VAL A 31 0.05 7.25 -2.86
C VAL A 31 -0.61 8.62 -2.85
N GLU A 32 -1.53 8.89 -3.77
CA GLU A 32 -2.22 10.19 -3.84
C GLU A 32 -3.04 10.44 -2.56
N GLY A 33 -3.77 9.43 -2.08
CA GLY A 33 -4.56 9.53 -0.85
C GLY A 33 -3.73 9.65 0.42
N THR A 34 -2.46 9.24 0.37
CA THR A 34 -1.53 9.29 1.52
C THR A 34 -0.49 10.39 1.41
N ARG A 35 -0.50 11.22 0.36
CA ARG A 35 0.50 12.26 0.07
C ARG A 35 0.79 13.23 1.23
N LYS A 36 -0.17 13.47 2.13
CA LYS A 36 -0.02 14.36 3.30
C LYS A 36 0.42 13.64 4.59
N ARG A 37 0.49 12.32 4.60
CA ARG A 37 0.88 11.51 5.77
C ARG A 37 2.40 11.32 5.75
N LYS A 38 3.04 11.45 6.92
CA LYS A 38 4.50 11.36 7.05
C LYS A 38 5.00 9.95 7.34
N ASP A 39 4.15 9.10 7.92
CA ASP A 39 4.54 7.76 8.40
C ASP A 39 3.82 6.67 7.61
N ILE A 40 4.29 6.42 6.39
CA ILE A 40 3.78 5.33 5.55
C ILE A 40 4.90 4.34 5.30
N SER A 41 4.70 3.10 5.73
CA SER A 41 5.60 1.99 5.42
C SER A 41 5.00 1.14 4.31
N VAL A 42 5.79 0.87 3.28
CA VAL A 42 5.42 0.00 2.16
C VAL A 42 6.47 -1.08 2.00
N LYS A 43 6.02 -2.32 1.83
CA LYS A 43 6.90 -3.44 1.52
C LYS A 43 7.30 -3.40 0.05
N LYS A 44 8.57 -3.08 -0.23
CA LYS A 44 9.15 -3.02 -1.58
C LYS A 44 8.88 -4.28 -2.41
N GLU A 45 8.91 -5.46 -1.78
CA GLU A 45 8.67 -6.76 -2.39
C GLU A 45 7.29 -6.90 -3.07
N TYR A 46 6.30 -6.07 -2.70
CA TYR A 46 4.94 -6.09 -3.26
C TYR A 46 4.57 -4.79 -3.98
N TRP A 47 5.53 -3.89 -4.15
CA TRP A 47 5.33 -2.58 -4.74
C TRP A 47 5.58 -2.65 -6.24
N ILE A 48 4.49 -2.61 -7.01
CA ILE A 48 4.51 -2.78 -8.47
C ILE A 48 4.97 -1.49 -9.15
N ILE A 49 4.59 -0.33 -8.61
CA ILE A 49 5.00 0.96 -9.17
C ILE A 49 6.46 1.25 -8.84
N SER A 50 7.33 0.99 -9.82
CA SER A 50 8.72 1.44 -9.82
C SER A 50 8.73 2.97 -9.90
N ASP A 51 9.30 3.60 -8.87
CA ASP A 51 9.65 5.02 -8.84
C ASP A 51 8.47 6.01 -8.82
N ILE A 52 7.76 6.04 -7.69
CA ILE A 52 7.36 7.36 -7.18
C ILE A 52 8.50 7.82 -6.29
N ASN A 53 9.45 8.56 -6.86
CA ASN A 53 10.15 9.56 -6.07
C ASN A 53 9.06 10.41 -5.43
N PRO A 54 8.88 10.39 -4.11
CA PRO A 54 7.91 11.28 -3.49
C PRO A 54 8.42 12.69 -3.80
N VAL A 55 7.81 13.35 -4.78
CA VAL A 55 7.99 14.78 -5.00
C VAL A 55 7.24 15.47 -3.88
N SER A 56 7.83 15.37 -2.69
CA SER A 56 7.71 16.32 -1.61
C SER A 56 8.95 16.09 -0.77
N SER A 57 9.89 17.01 -0.91
CA SER A 57 10.96 17.25 0.04
C SER A 57 10.51 16.89 1.46
N VAL A 58 11.07 15.81 2.00
CA VAL A 58 11.47 15.54 3.39
C VAL A 58 11.41 14.01 3.61
N LYS A 59 12.59 13.39 3.45
CA LYS A 59 13.01 12.09 4.01
C LYS A 59 12.15 10.87 3.68
N ASN A 60 12.41 10.32 2.49
CA ASN A 60 12.07 8.95 2.13
C ASN A 60 13.01 7.98 2.89
N SER A 61 12.63 7.52 4.08
CA SER A 61 13.32 6.39 4.71
C SER A 61 12.51 5.15 4.41
N ILE A 62 12.94 4.41 3.39
CA ILE A 62 12.41 3.09 3.12
C ILE A 62 12.95 2.17 4.20
N ASP A 63 12.25 2.10 5.33
CA ASP A 63 12.70 1.32 6.48
C ASP A 63 12.14 -0.11 6.46
N VAL A 64 13.05 -1.03 6.71
CA VAL A 64 12.91 -2.47 6.72
C VAL A 64 12.22 -2.85 8.02
N SER A 65 11.09 -3.57 7.90
CA SER A 65 10.46 -4.36 8.97
C SER A 65 10.31 -3.70 10.35
N SER A 66 9.11 -3.26 10.68
CA SER A 66 8.40 -3.78 11.87
C SER A 66 6.97 -3.26 11.91
N ASN A 67 6.04 -4.20 11.78
CA ASN A 67 4.62 -3.98 11.91
C ASN A 67 4.30 -3.71 13.39
N LYS A 68 4.06 -2.45 13.79
CA LYS A 68 3.34 -2.15 15.05
C LYS A 68 2.04 -1.41 14.74
N GLN A 69 1.01 -2.20 14.44
CA GLN A 69 -0.37 -1.75 14.54
C GLN A 69 -0.76 -1.71 16.02
N SER A 70 -0.69 -0.56 16.68
CA SER A 70 -1.30 -0.35 17.99
C SER A 70 -2.79 -0.03 17.82
N LYS A 71 -3.62 -0.93 18.33
CA LYS A 71 -5.08 -0.83 18.34
C LYS A 71 -5.54 -0.27 19.71
N VAL A 72 -6.68 0.44 19.67
CA VAL A 72 -7.67 0.67 20.76
C VAL A 72 -7.62 2.02 21.50
N ASN A 73 -8.73 2.78 21.38
CA ASN A 73 -9.65 3.02 22.49
C ASN A 73 -11.05 3.38 21.97
N GLN A 74 -12.02 2.47 22.19
CA GLN A 74 -13.44 2.80 22.16
C GLN A 74 -13.77 3.52 23.46
N SER A 75 -14.28 4.74 23.39
CA SER A 75 -15.05 5.34 24.48
C SER A 75 -16.53 5.27 24.12
N LYS A 76 -17.25 4.32 24.73
CA LYS A 76 -18.72 4.40 24.84
C LYS A 76 -19.01 5.51 25.85
N SER A 77 -19.75 6.55 25.46
CA SER A 77 -20.43 7.41 26.43
C SER A 77 -21.88 6.96 26.56
N LYS A 78 -22.33 6.88 27.82
CA LYS A 78 -23.69 6.52 28.25
C LYS A 78 -24.75 7.46 27.72
#